data_AF-A0A8J7PCR1-F1
#
_entry.id   AF-A0A8J7PCR1-F1
#
_cell.length_a   1.000
_cell.length_b   1.000
_cell.length_c   1.000
_cell.angle_alpha   90.00
_cell.angle_beta   90.00
_cell.angle_gamma   90.00
#
_symmetry.space_group_name_H-M   'P 1'
#
loop_
_entity.id
_entity.type
_entity.pdbx_description
1 polymer ?
#
loop_
_entity_poly.entity_id
_entity_poly.type
_entity_poly.pdbx_seq_one_letter_code
_entity_poly.pdbx_strand_id
1 'polypeptide(L)'
;MSFLKTLVGWLTGKKAEEPADFTVVFKVTAHKLKMPIGMQSAPLTNSGEDETLDAFWSDEVESAKLKQKRFTELMAEALQKRDPENTYVCSDKFYITVTTKDGQNGSIFSENIWREVADCPGERKPKLRTTLAMGAMTKEYSLKENLDRIIPTSRGKDYIDYCTNQMEDKIFYEELTNDLYLSFVLDLPDLFLSVSKQDIDECGKSLVELKEIAKDNLRRCLPEAIDVYSRDRRLYVMAAGGNYEAYTIHLPECMQQIRTTLERDFAFAIPGRDLFLFCKADDGEALLALQEQAKLLFKNHSRPISPGLFVFEDGELKGIEISAN
;
A
#
# COMPACT_ATOMS: atom_id res chain seq x y z
N MET A 1 -12.49 8.58 -6.76
CA MET A 1 -11.86 9.92 -6.69
C MET A 1 -10.56 9.89 -7.50
N SER A 2 -10.27 10.86 -8.39
CA SER A 2 -9.01 10.84 -9.15
C SER A 2 -7.82 10.95 -8.20
N PHE A 3 -6.86 10.01 -8.28
CA PHE A 3 -5.61 10.00 -7.50
C PHE A 3 -4.94 11.38 -7.47
N LEU A 4 -5.02 12.15 -8.56
CA LEU A 4 -4.53 13.52 -8.62
C LEU A 4 -5.23 14.46 -7.63
N LYS A 5 -6.55 14.37 -7.43
CA LYS A 5 -7.25 15.25 -6.48
C LYS A 5 -6.80 14.97 -5.05
N THR A 6 -6.61 13.70 -4.72
CA THR A 6 -6.12 13.25 -3.42
C THR A 6 -4.66 13.68 -3.21
N LEU A 7 -3.80 13.45 -4.21
CA LEU A 7 -2.39 13.87 -4.20
C LEU A 7 -2.24 15.39 -4.07
N VAL A 8 -3.05 16.18 -4.79
CA VAL A 8 -3.06 17.64 -4.70
C VAL A 8 -3.50 18.10 -3.31
N GLY A 9 -4.56 17.50 -2.75
CA GLY A 9 -5.00 17.83 -1.40
C GLY A 9 -3.93 17.52 -0.35
N TRP A 10 -3.24 16.39 -0.50
CA TRP A 10 -2.16 15.98 0.38
C TRP A 10 -0.92 16.88 0.30
N LEU A 11 -0.47 17.24 -0.90
CA LEU A 11 0.73 18.08 -1.10
C LEU A 11 0.50 19.57 -0.79
N THR A 12 -0.75 20.05 -0.86
CA THR A 12 -1.07 21.47 -0.65
C THR A 12 -1.71 21.77 0.70
N GLY A 13 -2.13 20.74 1.45
CA GLY A 13 -2.84 20.90 2.72
C GLY A 13 -4.22 21.56 2.60
N LYS A 14 -4.74 21.74 1.37
CA LYS A 14 -6.06 22.32 1.08
C LYS A 14 -7.05 21.23 0.67
N LYS A 15 -8.34 21.37 1.01
CA LYS A 15 -9.40 20.60 0.35
C LYS A 15 -9.28 20.86 -1.15
N ALA A 16 -9.26 19.80 -1.95
CA ALA A 16 -9.04 19.83 -3.40
C ALA A 16 -10.20 20.55 -4.12
N GLU A 17 -10.25 21.87 -4.01
CA GLU A 17 -11.24 22.73 -4.67
C GLU A 17 -10.70 23.30 -5.99
N GLU A 18 -9.38 23.32 -6.19
CA GLU A 18 -8.73 23.66 -7.48
C GLU A 18 -7.66 22.63 -7.84
N PRO A 19 -7.54 22.21 -9.12
CA PRO A 19 -6.42 21.39 -9.54
C PRO A 19 -5.15 22.23 -9.41
N ALA A 20 -4.26 21.86 -8.49
CA ALA A 20 -2.89 22.38 -8.54
C ALA A 20 -2.27 21.94 -9.88
N ASP A 21 -1.44 22.80 -10.48
CA ASP A 21 -0.77 22.62 -11.78
C ASP A 21 0.25 21.47 -11.80
N PHE A 22 -0.16 20.25 -11.45
CA PHE A 22 0.65 19.05 -11.64
C PHE A 22 0.50 18.59 -13.08
N THR A 23 1.62 18.57 -13.79
CA THR A 23 1.68 18.08 -15.18
C THR A 23 2.52 16.82 -15.24
N VAL A 24 2.19 15.92 -16.18
CA VAL A 24 3.06 14.78 -16.48
C VAL A 24 4.33 15.35 -17.12
N VAL A 25 5.46 15.18 -16.45
CA VAL A 25 6.76 15.69 -16.91
C VAL A 25 7.58 14.64 -17.66
N PHE A 26 7.41 13.36 -17.32
CA PHE A 26 7.94 12.21 -18.04
C PHE A 26 7.20 10.94 -17.60
N LYS A 27 7.52 9.81 -18.24
CA LYS A 27 6.96 8.50 -17.91
C LYS A 27 8.08 7.49 -17.64
N VAL A 28 7.81 6.53 -16.76
CA VAL A 28 8.69 5.40 -16.45
C VAL A 28 8.05 4.11 -16.94
N THR A 29 8.84 3.16 -17.42
CA THR A 29 8.34 1.87 -17.92
C THR A 29 8.89 0.71 -17.09
N ALA A 30 8.01 -0.13 -16.55
CA ALA A 30 8.41 -1.35 -15.83
C ALA A 30 8.68 -2.54 -16.78
N HIS A 31 8.22 -2.42 -18.04
CA HIS A 31 8.25 -3.49 -19.03
C HIS A 31 9.36 -3.25 -20.04
N LYS A 32 10.28 -4.21 -20.21
CA LYS A 32 11.30 -4.14 -21.29
C LYS A 32 10.71 -4.40 -22.69
N LEU A 33 9.55 -5.05 -22.76
CA LEU A 33 8.83 -5.44 -23.98
C LEU A 33 7.33 -5.27 -23.76
N LYS A 34 6.57 -4.83 -24.77
CA LYS A 34 5.11 -4.85 -24.73
C LYS A 34 4.64 -6.25 -24.32
N MET A 35 3.86 -6.34 -23.25
CA MET A 35 3.30 -7.62 -22.82
C MET A 35 2.45 -8.22 -23.95
N PRO A 36 2.53 -9.54 -24.21
CA PRO A 36 1.59 -10.20 -25.09
C PRO A 36 0.17 -9.96 -24.59
N ILE A 37 -0.73 -9.57 -25.50
CA ILE A 37 -2.15 -9.41 -25.24
C ILE A 37 -2.67 -10.73 -24.63
N GLY A 38 -3.19 -10.67 -23.39
CA GLY A 38 -3.72 -11.83 -22.66
C GLY A 38 -2.92 -12.30 -21.44
N MET A 39 -1.77 -11.66 -21.11
CA MET A 39 -1.01 -11.94 -19.88
C MET A 39 -1.26 -10.95 -18.72
N GLN A 40 -2.08 -9.92 -18.95
CA GLN A 40 -2.67 -9.17 -17.84
C GLN A 40 -3.54 -10.14 -17.05
N SER A 41 -3.26 -10.32 -15.76
CA SER A 41 -4.23 -10.96 -14.89
C SER A 41 -5.53 -10.17 -15.03
N ALA A 42 -6.61 -10.82 -15.49
CA ALA A 42 -7.93 -10.22 -15.41
C ALA A 42 -8.10 -9.70 -13.98
N PRO A 43 -8.55 -8.44 -13.77
CA PRO A 43 -8.90 -7.98 -12.44
C PRO A 43 -9.88 -9.01 -11.89
N LEU A 44 -9.49 -9.71 -10.82
CA LEU A 44 -10.47 -10.52 -10.11
C LEU A 44 -11.54 -9.53 -9.64
N THR A 45 -12.81 -9.88 -9.85
CA THR A 45 -13.94 -9.02 -9.53
C THR A 45 -13.79 -8.52 -8.10
N ASN A 46 -13.60 -7.20 -7.95
CA ASN A 46 -13.49 -6.55 -6.67
C ASN A 46 -14.86 -6.66 -6.00
N SER A 47 -14.92 -7.30 -4.83
CA SER A 47 -16.14 -7.40 -4.05
C SER A 47 -16.72 -6.04 -3.63
N GLY A 48 -15.93 -4.97 -3.74
CA GLY A 48 -16.38 -3.58 -3.67
C GLY A 48 -17.52 -3.22 -4.63
N GLU A 49 -17.67 -3.96 -5.74
CA GLU A 49 -18.76 -3.78 -6.71
C GLU A 49 -20.01 -4.61 -6.38
N ASP A 50 -19.94 -5.52 -5.40
CA ASP A 50 -21.09 -6.32 -4.97
C ASP A 50 -22.00 -5.52 -4.03
N GLU A 51 -22.93 -4.78 -4.63
CA GLU A 51 -23.90 -3.97 -3.89
C GLU A 51 -24.83 -4.80 -2.98
N THR A 52 -24.93 -6.12 -3.18
CA THR A 52 -25.76 -6.98 -2.32
C THR A 52 -25.23 -7.00 -0.88
N LEU A 53 -23.94 -6.72 -0.70
CA LEU A 53 -23.30 -6.63 0.62
C LEU A 53 -23.74 -5.40 1.43
N ASP A 54 -24.40 -4.41 0.80
CA ASP A 54 -24.96 -3.27 1.52
C ASP A 54 -26.07 -3.65 2.49
N ALA A 55 -26.71 -4.82 2.30
CA ALA A 55 -27.71 -5.34 3.20
C ALA A 55 -27.20 -5.57 4.64
N PHE A 56 -25.89 -5.72 4.82
CA PHE A 56 -25.26 -5.90 6.13
C PHE A 56 -24.91 -4.58 6.83
N TRP A 57 -24.90 -3.46 6.08
CA TRP A 57 -24.49 -2.15 6.56
C TRP A 57 -25.68 -1.31 7.05
N SER A 58 -25.51 -0.65 8.19
CA SER A 58 -26.42 0.44 8.60
C SER A 58 -26.17 1.68 7.73
N ASP A 59 -27.22 2.40 7.34
CA ASP A 59 -27.10 3.71 6.68
C ASP A 59 -26.37 4.73 7.56
N GLU A 60 -26.31 4.51 8.87
CA GLU A 60 -25.50 5.28 9.81
C GLU A 60 -24.03 5.36 9.38
N VAL A 61 -23.53 4.34 8.66
CA VAL A 61 -22.15 4.30 8.18
C VAL A 61 -21.82 5.47 7.26
N GLU A 62 -22.81 6.07 6.59
CA GLU A 62 -22.64 7.24 5.73
C GLU A 62 -22.89 8.58 6.42
N SER A 63 -23.15 8.57 7.72
CA SER A 63 -23.34 9.80 8.49
C SER A 63 -22.08 10.67 8.47
N ALA A 64 -22.23 11.93 8.05
CA ALA A 64 -21.16 12.93 8.13
C ALA A 64 -20.68 13.20 9.58
N LYS A 65 -21.48 12.81 10.59
CA LYS A 65 -21.15 12.96 12.02
C LYS A 65 -20.54 11.68 12.62
N LEU A 66 -20.38 10.62 11.83
CA LEU A 66 -19.84 9.34 12.31
C LEU A 66 -18.46 9.52 12.92
N LYS A 67 -18.21 8.80 14.01
CA LYS A 67 -16.92 8.79 14.73
C LYS A 67 -16.27 7.43 14.59
N GLN A 68 -14.94 7.40 14.64
CA GLN A 68 -14.13 6.18 14.46
C GLN A 68 -14.57 4.99 15.32
N LYS A 69 -14.89 5.24 16.60
CA LYS A 69 -15.39 4.19 17.49
C LYS A 69 -16.66 3.55 16.95
N ARG A 70 -17.67 4.37 16.64
CA ARG A 70 -18.96 3.91 16.11
C ARG A 70 -18.82 3.27 14.74
N PHE A 71 -17.92 3.77 13.89
CA PHE A 71 -17.56 3.13 12.62
C PHE A 71 -17.04 1.70 12.85
N THR A 72 -16.14 1.50 13.82
CA THR A 72 -15.61 0.17 14.15
C THR A 72 -16.69 -0.76 14.70
N GLU A 73 -17.60 -0.24 15.53
CA GLU A 73 -18.75 -1.00 16.04
C GLU A 73 -19.67 -1.45 14.90
N LEU A 74 -20.03 -0.54 13.99
CA LEU A 74 -20.85 -0.86 12.80
C LEU A 74 -20.17 -1.91 11.90
N MET A 75 -18.84 -1.87 11.78
CA MET A 75 -18.07 -2.90 11.09
C MET A 75 -18.15 -4.26 11.76
N ALA A 76 -17.97 -4.34 13.08
CA ALA A 76 -18.10 -5.58 13.82
C ALA A 76 -19.53 -6.15 13.72
N GLU A 77 -20.55 -5.29 13.83
CA GLU A 77 -21.96 -5.67 13.66
C GLU A 77 -22.23 -6.27 12.27
N ALA A 78 -21.71 -5.65 11.20
CA ALA A 78 -21.92 -6.12 9.83
C ALA A 78 -21.20 -7.44 9.56
N LEU A 79 -19.96 -7.59 10.05
CA LEU A 79 -19.21 -8.84 9.98
C LEU A 79 -19.95 -9.96 10.73
N GLN A 80 -20.44 -9.69 11.94
CA GLN A 80 -21.19 -10.67 12.74
C GLN A 80 -22.50 -11.11 12.08
N LYS A 81 -23.20 -10.20 11.38
CA LYS A 81 -24.42 -10.54 10.61
C LYS A 81 -24.12 -11.40 9.39
N ARG A 82 -23.00 -11.13 8.71
CA ARG A 82 -22.61 -11.85 7.49
C ARG A 82 -22.04 -13.23 7.81
N ASP A 83 -21.25 -13.33 8.87
CA ASP A 83 -20.58 -14.54 9.29
C ASP A 83 -20.91 -14.86 10.77
N PRO A 84 -22.07 -15.48 11.03
CA PRO A 84 -22.51 -15.77 12.40
C PRO A 84 -21.75 -16.91 13.07
N GLU A 85 -20.91 -17.67 12.35
CA GLU A 85 -20.13 -18.77 12.95
C GLU A 85 -18.91 -18.26 13.74
N ASN A 86 -18.42 -17.07 13.40
CA ASN A 86 -17.28 -16.42 14.04
C ASN A 86 -17.74 -15.30 14.98
N THR A 87 -16.89 -14.90 15.93
CA THR A 87 -17.16 -13.83 16.88
C THR A 87 -16.33 -12.59 16.56
N TYR A 88 -16.98 -11.43 16.47
CA TYR A 88 -16.35 -10.16 16.14
C TYR A 88 -16.53 -9.14 17.28
N VAL A 89 -15.44 -8.72 17.91
CA VAL A 89 -15.47 -7.80 19.06
C VAL A 89 -14.66 -6.55 18.78
N CYS A 90 -15.28 -5.38 18.94
CA CYS A 90 -14.58 -4.10 18.88
C CYS A 90 -13.65 -3.95 20.09
N SER A 91 -12.36 -3.75 19.83
CA SER A 91 -11.37 -3.38 20.84
C SER A 91 -11.42 -1.87 21.14
N ASP A 92 -10.97 -1.48 22.33
CA ASP A 92 -10.79 -0.06 22.71
C ASP A 92 -9.71 0.66 21.90
N LYS A 93 -8.87 -0.09 21.17
CA LYS A 93 -7.79 0.42 20.32
C LYS A 93 -8.16 0.49 18.82
N PHE A 94 -9.44 0.59 18.48
CA PHE A 94 -9.92 0.76 17.10
C PHE A 94 -9.49 -0.34 16.12
N TYR A 95 -9.54 -1.59 16.57
CA TYR A 95 -9.50 -2.78 15.72
C TYR A 95 -10.60 -3.75 16.16
N ILE A 96 -10.92 -4.72 15.32
CA ILE A 96 -11.90 -5.78 15.59
C ILE A 96 -11.11 -7.07 15.84
N THR A 97 -11.28 -7.66 17.01
CA THR A 97 -10.81 -9.03 17.26
C THR A 97 -11.79 -9.99 16.61
N VAL A 98 -11.27 -10.95 15.85
CA VAL A 98 -12.04 -12.05 15.27
C VAL A 98 -11.64 -13.32 16.00
N THR A 99 -12.60 -14.06 16.51
CA THR A 99 -12.38 -15.43 16.99
C THR A 99 -13.15 -16.36 16.07
N THR A 100 -12.41 -17.22 15.37
CA THR A 100 -13.02 -18.21 14.48
C THR A 100 -13.71 -19.31 15.28
N LYS A 101 -14.66 -20.02 14.68
CA LYS A 101 -15.32 -21.19 15.31
C LYS A 101 -14.35 -22.26 15.80
N ASP A 102 -13.18 -22.37 15.15
CA ASP A 102 -12.12 -23.30 15.50
C ASP A 102 -11.17 -22.75 16.58
N GLY A 103 -11.48 -21.58 17.14
CA GLY A 103 -10.78 -20.96 18.26
C GLY A 103 -9.56 -20.12 17.89
N GLN A 104 -9.26 -19.95 16.60
CA GLN A 104 -8.16 -19.08 16.15
C GLN A 104 -8.54 -17.61 16.29
N ASN A 105 -7.58 -16.78 16.71
CA ASN A 105 -7.78 -15.34 16.87
C ASN A 105 -7.10 -14.55 15.75
N GLY A 106 -7.79 -13.54 15.24
CA GLY A 106 -7.30 -12.59 14.25
C GLY A 106 -7.63 -11.15 14.62
N SER A 107 -7.11 -10.19 13.87
CA SER A 107 -7.38 -8.77 14.06
C SER A 107 -7.63 -8.07 12.73
N ILE A 108 -8.74 -7.33 12.65
CA ILE A 108 -9.06 -6.45 11.53
C ILE A 108 -8.81 -5.00 12.00
N PHE A 109 -7.80 -4.35 11.44
CA PHE A 109 -7.42 -2.97 11.77
C PHE A 109 -8.36 -1.96 11.11
N SER A 110 -9.55 -1.76 11.70
CA SER A 110 -10.59 -0.83 11.22
C SER A 110 -10.11 0.62 11.16
N GLU A 111 -9.14 1.00 12.00
CA GLU A 111 -8.51 2.33 11.94
C GLU A 111 -7.93 2.65 10.57
N ASN A 112 -7.26 1.70 9.90
CA ASN A 112 -6.68 1.94 8.58
C ASN A 112 -7.79 2.29 7.58
N ILE A 113 -8.91 1.56 7.64
CA ILE A 113 -10.06 1.80 6.76
C ILE A 113 -10.69 3.14 7.10
N TRP A 114 -10.87 3.44 8.38
CA TRP A 114 -11.41 4.73 8.84
C TRP A 114 -10.59 5.91 8.30
N ARG A 115 -9.26 5.86 8.39
CA ARG A 115 -8.39 6.93 7.85
C ARG A 115 -8.58 7.14 6.34
N GLU A 116 -8.95 6.10 5.59
CA GLU A 116 -9.20 6.21 4.14
C GLU A 116 -10.58 6.83 3.83
N VAL A 117 -11.58 6.65 4.67
CA VAL A 117 -12.99 6.99 4.34
C VAL A 117 -13.67 7.97 5.32
N ALA A 118 -12.95 8.46 6.33
CA ALA A 118 -13.48 9.33 7.38
C ALA A 118 -14.18 10.57 6.81
N ASP A 119 -13.61 11.19 5.78
CA ASP A 119 -14.13 12.43 5.19
C ASP A 119 -14.89 12.22 3.87
N CYS A 120 -15.25 10.97 3.55
CA CYS A 120 -15.90 10.60 2.29
C CYS A 120 -17.27 9.92 2.49
N PRO A 121 -18.27 10.58 3.12
CA PRO A 121 -19.63 10.05 3.16
C PRO A 121 -20.18 9.90 1.72
N GLY A 122 -20.76 8.74 1.43
CA GLY A 122 -21.18 8.27 0.10
C GLY A 122 -20.24 7.22 -0.50
N GLU A 123 -18.97 7.16 -0.07
CA GLU A 123 -17.95 6.24 -0.58
C GLU A 123 -17.56 5.16 0.45
N ARG A 124 -18.12 5.21 1.67
CA ARG A 124 -17.74 4.28 2.75
C ARG A 124 -18.24 2.87 2.48
N LYS A 125 -19.51 2.71 2.08
CA LYS A 125 -20.11 1.41 1.76
C LYS A 125 -19.31 0.65 0.70
N PRO A 126 -19.00 1.21 -0.50
CA PRO A 126 -18.15 0.53 -1.49
C PRO A 126 -16.83 0.00 -0.91
N LYS A 127 -16.14 0.80 -0.09
CA LYS A 127 -14.89 0.38 0.54
C LYS A 127 -15.08 -0.75 1.54
N LEU A 128 -16.15 -0.65 2.32
CA LEU A 128 -16.50 -1.58 3.36
C LEU A 128 -16.98 -2.95 2.85
N ARG A 129 -17.62 -3.01 1.66
CA ARG A 129 -17.96 -4.28 0.97
C ARG A 129 -16.74 -5.18 0.83
N THR A 130 -15.60 -4.59 0.45
CA THR A 130 -14.30 -5.28 0.37
C THR A 130 -13.94 -5.94 1.70
N THR A 131 -14.15 -5.24 2.82
CA THR A 131 -13.86 -5.78 4.15
C THR A 131 -14.82 -6.89 4.56
N LEU A 132 -16.11 -6.80 4.21
CA LEU A 132 -17.04 -7.91 4.46
C LEU A 132 -16.68 -9.14 3.63
N ALA A 133 -16.21 -8.95 2.40
CA ALA A 133 -15.79 -10.06 1.55
C ALA A 133 -14.56 -10.76 2.12
N MET A 134 -13.59 -9.99 2.63
CA MET A 134 -12.47 -10.52 3.40
C MET A 134 -12.93 -11.28 4.66
N GLY A 135 -13.91 -10.75 5.39
CA GLY A 135 -14.45 -11.37 6.60
C GLY A 135 -15.09 -12.75 6.39
N ALA A 136 -15.58 -13.04 5.16
CA ALA A 136 -16.12 -14.33 4.76
C ALA A 136 -15.05 -15.28 4.19
N MET A 137 -13.81 -14.82 3.98
CA MET A 137 -12.75 -15.66 3.44
C MET A 137 -12.13 -16.51 4.55
N THR A 138 -12.77 -17.64 4.82
CA THR A 138 -12.17 -18.82 5.48
C THR A 138 -11.21 -19.58 4.56
N LYS A 139 -10.94 -19.06 3.35
CA LYS A 139 -10.07 -19.72 2.39
C LYS A 139 -8.62 -19.47 2.75
N GLU A 140 -7.95 -20.51 3.21
CA GLU A 140 -6.49 -20.53 3.30
C GLU A 140 -5.92 -20.38 1.88
N TYR A 141 -5.13 -19.32 1.68
CA TYR A 141 -4.35 -19.13 0.47
C TYR A 141 -2.92 -19.56 0.78
N SER A 142 -2.47 -20.67 0.21
CA SER A 142 -1.07 -21.06 0.30
C SER A 142 -0.23 -20.26 -0.70
N LEU A 143 0.99 -19.88 -0.32
CA LEU A 143 1.92 -19.27 -1.29
C LEU A 143 2.17 -20.20 -2.49
N LYS A 144 2.29 -21.50 -2.24
CA LYS A 144 2.58 -22.52 -3.27
C LYS A 144 1.58 -22.49 -4.43
N GLU A 145 0.30 -22.34 -4.14
CA GLU A 145 -0.77 -22.34 -5.15
C GLU A 145 -1.00 -20.96 -5.78
N ASN A 146 -0.40 -19.91 -5.23
CA ASN A 146 -0.63 -18.52 -5.62
C ASN A 146 0.68 -17.81 -6.00
N LEU A 147 1.68 -18.56 -6.51
CA LEU A 147 2.97 -18.00 -6.96
C LEU A 147 2.82 -16.97 -8.09
N ASP A 148 1.72 -16.96 -8.85
CA ASP A 148 1.43 -15.94 -9.85
C ASP A 148 0.94 -14.61 -9.25
N ARG A 149 0.69 -14.58 -7.93
CA ARG A 149 0.16 -13.44 -7.16
C ARG A 149 1.13 -12.87 -6.13
N ILE A 150 2.24 -13.55 -5.86
CA ILE A 150 3.26 -12.99 -4.97
C ILE A 150 3.86 -11.72 -5.59
N ILE A 151 3.95 -10.63 -4.84
CA ILE A 151 4.66 -9.40 -5.23
C ILE A 151 5.58 -8.94 -4.09
N PRO A 152 6.71 -8.26 -4.38
CA PRO A 152 7.54 -7.65 -3.35
C PRO A 152 6.84 -6.42 -2.79
N THR A 153 7.04 -6.16 -1.51
CA THR A 153 6.52 -5.00 -0.81
C THR A 153 7.58 -4.33 0.03
N SER A 154 7.42 -3.04 0.22
CA SER A 154 8.19 -2.22 1.13
C SER A 154 7.46 -2.06 2.46
N ARG A 155 8.17 -2.27 3.57
CA ARG A 155 7.65 -2.14 4.94
C ARG A 155 8.58 -1.26 5.77
N GLY A 156 8.00 -0.45 6.64
CA GLY A 156 8.75 0.33 7.64
C GLY A 156 9.08 -0.48 8.89
N LYS A 157 9.99 0.05 9.70
CA LYS A 157 10.43 -0.62 10.93
C LYS A 157 9.30 -0.91 11.92
N ASP A 158 8.41 0.06 12.15
CA ASP A 158 7.31 -0.11 13.11
C ASP A 158 6.41 -1.31 12.79
N TYR A 159 6.16 -1.57 11.51
CA TYR A 159 5.38 -2.72 11.06
C TYR A 159 6.14 -4.04 11.29
N ILE A 160 7.42 -4.09 10.95
CA ILE A 160 8.27 -5.27 11.16
C ILE A 160 8.41 -5.58 12.66
N ASP A 161 8.62 -4.56 13.49
CA ASP A 161 8.71 -4.71 14.94
C ASP A 161 7.38 -5.19 15.52
N TYR A 162 6.24 -4.68 15.04
CA TYR A 162 4.92 -5.16 15.44
C TYR A 162 4.74 -6.64 15.09
N CYS A 163 4.95 -7.02 13.83
CA CYS A 163 4.79 -8.41 13.39
C CYS A 163 5.72 -9.37 14.14
N THR A 164 6.97 -8.98 14.35
CA THR A 164 7.97 -9.85 15.00
C THR A 164 7.69 -10.07 16.49
N ASN A 165 7.12 -9.06 17.17
CA ASN A 165 6.88 -9.11 18.62
C ASN A 165 5.48 -9.59 19.00
N GLN A 166 4.49 -9.48 18.11
CA GLN A 166 3.07 -9.67 18.44
C GLN A 166 2.39 -10.81 17.67
N MET A 167 2.98 -11.29 16.57
CA MET A 167 2.39 -12.38 15.77
C MET A 167 3.09 -13.71 16.06
N GLU A 168 2.30 -14.76 16.21
CA GLU A 168 2.81 -16.13 16.38
C GLU A 168 3.50 -16.59 15.09
N ASP A 169 2.84 -16.38 13.95
CA ASP A 169 3.43 -16.57 12.64
C ASP A 169 4.26 -15.36 12.21
N LYS A 170 5.56 -15.61 12.01
CA LYS A 170 6.50 -14.55 11.68
C LYS A 170 6.47 -14.25 10.19
N ILE A 171 6.20 -12.99 9.87
CA ILE A 171 6.33 -12.46 8.51
C ILE A 171 7.76 -12.66 7.99
N PHE A 172 7.90 -12.99 6.71
CA PHE A 172 9.19 -12.94 6.05
C PHE A 172 9.60 -11.49 5.77
N TYR A 173 10.85 -11.14 6.07
CA TYR A 173 11.42 -9.86 5.67
C TYR A 173 12.94 -9.92 5.48
N GLU A 174 13.46 -8.98 4.70
CA GLU A 174 14.89 -8.67 4.58
C GLU A 174 15.09 -7.16 4.70
N GLU A 175 16.13 -6.74 5.41
CA GLU A 175 16.50 -5.33 5.49
C GLU A 175 17.03 -4.84 4.13
N LEU A 176 16.49 -3.72 3.64
CA LEU A 176 17.02 -3.02 2.46
C LEU A 176 17.95 -1.90 2.90
N THR A 177 17.52 -1.11 3.89
CA THR A 177 18.28 -0.06 4.56
C THR A 177 17.81 0.08 6.00
N ASN A 178 18.47 0.96 6.75
CA ASN A 178 17.96 1.42 8.03
C ASN A 178 16.54 2.01 7.83
N ASP A 179 15.54 1.43 8.52
CA ASP A 179 14.10 1.76 8.46
C ASP A 179 13.33 1.36 7.18
N LEU A 180 13.90 0.54 6.29
CA LEU A 180 13.18 0.02 5.12
C LEU A 180 13.46 -1.46 4.87
N TYR A 181 12.40 -2.23 4.70
CA TYR A 181 12.46 -3.68 4.59
C TYR A 181 11.69 -4.18 3.37
N LEU A 182 12.25 -5.19 2.71
CA LEU A 182 11.58 -6.03 1.74
C LEU A 182 10.74 -7.07 2.48
N SER A 183 9.50 -7.28 2.04
CA SER A 183 8.67 -8.42 2.40
C SER A 183 7.86 -8.86 1.18
N PHE A 184 7.07 -9.92 1.30
CA PHE A 184 6.18 -10.38 0.24
C PHE A 184 4.72 -10.36 0.68
N VAL A 185 3.85 -10.16 -0.30
CA VAL A 185 2.41 -10.35 -0.15
C VAL A 185 1.86 -11.14 -1.32
N LEU A 186 0.76 -11.87 -1.12
CA LEU A 186 -0.12 -12.26 -2.21
C LEU A 186 -1.08 -11.11 -2.51
N ASP A 187 -1.07 -10.64 -3.76
CA ASP A 187 -2.00 -9.66 -4.30
C ASP A 187 -3.30 -10.36 -4.74
N LEU A 188 -4.22 -10.49 -3.79
CA LEU A 188 -5.53 -11.13 -3.96
C LEU A 188 -6.59 -10.05 -4.24
N PRO A 189 -7.73 -10.39 -4.88
CA PRO A 189 -8.72 -9.42 -5.36
C PRO A 189 -9.12 -8.33 -4.37
N ASP A 190 -9.30 -8.73 -3.11
CA ASP A 190 -9.84 -7.87 -2.06
C ASP A 190 -8.81 -7.59 -0.96
N LEU A 191 -7.63 -8.21 -0.97
CA LEU A 191 -6.66 -8.09 0.11
C LEU A 191 -5.21 -8.40 -0.29
N PHE A 192 -4.28 -7.77 0.42
CA PHE A 192 -2.87 -8.14 0.40
C PHE A 192 -2.58 -9.08 1.58
N LEU A 193 -2.28 -10.34 1.31
CA LEU A 193 -1.97 -11.32 2.34
C LEU A 193 -0.46 -11.36 2.56
N SER A 194 0.01 -11.00 3.76
CA SER A 194 1.45 -11.10 4.08
C SER A 194 1.93 -12.55 4.00
N VAL A 195 3.11 -12.74 3.42
CA VAL A 195 3.76 -14.05 3.32
C VAL A 195 4.63 -14.28 4.55
N SER A 196 4.39 -15.38 5.25
CA SER A 196 5.17 -15.80 6.42
C SER A 196 6.50 -16.45 6.02
N LYS A 197 7.39 -16.66 6.99
CA LYS A 197 8.60 -17.46 6.76
C LYS A 197 8.25 -18.93 6.46
N GLN A 198 7.22 -19.47 7.11
CA GLN A 198 6.76 -20.84 6.86
C GLN A 198 6.27 -21.02 5.41
N ASP A 199 5.53 -20.04 4.89
CA ASP A 199 5.09 -20.04 3.48
C ASP A 199 6.28 -20.15 2.52
N ILE A 200 7.35 -19.39 2.77
CA ILE A 200 8.58 -19.43 1.98
C ILE A 200 9.21 -20.82 2.03
N ASP A 201 9.30 -21.42 3.23
CA ASP A 201 9.92 -22.72 3.45
C ASP A 201 9.10 -23.87 2.79
N GLU A 202 7.77 -23.74 2.73
CA GLU A 202 6.86 -24.77 2.23
C GLU A 202 6.51 -24.65 0.73
N CYS A 203 6.73 -23.49 0.11
CA CYS A 203 6.33 -23.26 -1.28
C CYS A 203 7.17 -24.03 -2.32
N GLY A 204 8.30 -24.61 -1.92
CA GLY A 204 9.17 -25.40 -2.79
C GLY A 204 9.97 -24.57 -3.79
N LYS A 205 10.17 -23.27 -3.53
CA LYS A 205 11.01 -22.35 -4.31
C LYS A 205 12.14 -21.79 -3.46
N SER A 206 13.29 -21.55 -4.06
CA SER A 206 14.35 -20.78 -3.39
C SER A 206 13.95 -19.32 -3.26
N LEU A 207 14.49 -18.63 -2.26
CA LEU A 207 14.24 -17.19 -2.06
C LEU A 207 14.65 -16.34 -3.27
N VAL A 208 15.72 -16.73 -3.98
CA VAL A 208 16.17 -16.05 -5.21
C VAL A 208 15.13 -16.19 -6.31
N GLU A 209 14.59 -17.40 -6.53
CA GLU A 209 13.51 -17.62 -7.50
C GLU A 209 12.26 -16.83 -7.13
N LEU A 210 11.88 -16.80 -5.84
CA LEU A 210 10.72 -16.06 -5.37
C LEU A 210 10.85 -14.55 -5.59
N LYS A 211 12.04 -13.97 -5.35
CA LYS A 211 12.30 -12.56 -5.65
C LYS A 211 12.08 -12.23 -7.12
N GLU A 212 12.54 -13.10 -8.02
CA GLU A 212 12.37 -12.87 -9.47
C GLU A 212 10.91 -13.06 -9.92
N ILE A 213 10.23 -14.12 -9.45
CA ILE A 213 8.80 -14.33 -9.68
C ILE A 213 8.01 -13.12 -9.19
N ALA A 214 8.29 -12.64 -7.98
CA ALA A 214 7.57 -11.53 -7.39
C ALA A 214 7.78 -10.23 -8.18
N LYS A 215 8.99 -9.95 -8.66
CA LYS A 215 9.26 -8.79 -9.53
C LYS A 215 8.52 -8.90 -10.86
N ASP A 216 8.50 -10.07 -11.48
CA ASP A 216 7.77 -10.30 -12.72
C ASP A 216 6.26 -10.10 -12.53
N ASN A 217 5.72 -10.56 -11.40
CA ASN A 217 4.33 -10.32 -11.04
C ASN A 217 4.04 -8.82 -10.82
N LEU A 218 4.92 -8.11 -10.10
CA LEU A 218 4.78 -6.67 -9.91
C LEU A 218 4.77 -5.91 -11.25
N ARG A 219 5.65 -6.28 -12.19
CA ARG A 219 5.62 -5.70 -13.55
C ARG A 219 4.23 -5.86 -14.18
N ARG A 220 3.62 -7.04 -14.07
CA ARG A 220 2.27 -7.31 -14.61
C ARG A 220 1.18 -6.48 -13.94
N CYS A 221 1.34 -6.11 -12.68
CA CYS A 221 0.39 -5.24 -11.95
C CYS A 221 0.52 -3.76 -12.34
N LEU A 222 1.66 -3.33 -12.88
CA LEU A 222 1.94 -1.94 -13.22
C LEU A 222 1.42 -1.57 -14.63
N PRO A 223 0.97 -0.31 -14.83
CA PRO A 223 0.59 0.17 -16.15
C PRO A 223 1.78 0.14 -17.11
N GLU A 224 1.51 0.06 -18.43
CA GLU A 224 2.57 0.05 -19.46
C GLU A 224 3.52 1.25 -19.34
N ALA A 225 2.98 2.41 -18.98
CA ALA A 225 3.73 3.62 -18.70
C ALA A 225 3.20 4.29 -17.43
N ILE A 226 4.10 4.49 -16.48
CA ILE A 226 3.85 5.09 -15.17
C ILE A 226 4.08 6.59 -15.30
N ASP A 227 3.07 7.40 -14.98
CA ASP A 227 3.17 8.85 -15.08
C ASP A 227 3.98 9.42 -13.91
N VAL A 228 4.88 10.35 -14.22
CA VAL A 228 5.56 11.18 -13.22
C VAL A 228 5.04 12.59 -13.31
N TYR A 229 4.49 13.07 -12.20
CA TYR A 229 3.95 14.42 -12.08
C TYR A 229 4.95 15.35 -11.40
N SER A 230 4.95 16.61 -11.83
CA SER A 230 5.60 17.69 -11.09
C SER A 230 4.91 19.02 -11.39
N ARG A 231 4.99 19.94 -10.43
CA ARG A 231 4.53 21.33 -10.58
C ARG A 231 5.67 22.27 -10.96
N ASP A 232 6.82 22.12 -10.29
CA ASP A 232 7.95 23.05 -10.35
C ASP A 232 9.25 22.40 -10.82
N ARG A 233 9.21 21.11 -11.20
CA ARG A 233 10.38 20.28 -11.57
C ARG A 233 11.44 20.19 -10.46
N ARG A 234 11.08 20.49 -9.21
CA ARG A 234 11.91 20.26 -8.02
C ARG A 234 11.45 19.00 -7.28
N LEU A 235 10.14 18.92 -7.03
CA LEU A 235 9.51 17.73 -6.43
C LEU A 235 8.72 16.96 -7.49
N TYR A 236 8.95 15.65 -7.53
CA TYR A 236 8.30 14.73 -8.45
C TYR A 236 7.50 13.70 -7.68
N VAL A 237 6.39 13.25 -8.26
CA VAL A 237 5.57 12.16 -7.72
C VAL A 237 5.31 11.13 -8.80
N MET A 238 5.58 9.87 -8.50
CA MET A 238 5.25 8.76 -9.38
C MET A 238 3.84 8.24 -9.09
N ALA A 239 3.04 8.01 -10.14
CA ALA A 239 1.69 7.47 -10.03
C ALA A 239 1.59 6.13 -10.78
N ALA A 240 1.51 5.05 -10.02
CA ALA A 240 1.52 3.67 -10.47
C ALA A 240 0.16 2.96 -10.31
N GLY A 241 -0.93 3.73 -10.19
CA GLY A 241 -2.30 3.20 -10.07
C GLY A 241 -2.83 3.12 -8.65
N GLY A 242 -2.13 3.70 -7.66
CA GLY A 242 -2.61 3.94 -6.30
C GLY A 242 -2.37 2.81 -5.30
N ASN A 243 -1.58 1.79 -5.64
CA ASN A 243 -1.28 0.66 -4.73
C ASN A 243 0.16 0.13 -4.82
N TYR A 244 0.94 0.56 -5.81
CA TYR A 244 2.21 -0.09 -6.16
C TYR A 244 3.38 0.88 -6.24
N GLU A 245 3.15 2.17 -6.02
CA GLU A 245 4.12 3.26 -6.14
C GLU A 245 5.38 2.97 -5.32
N ALA A 246 5.22 2.68 -4.03
CA ALA A 246 6.35 2.35 -3.15
C ALA A 246 7.08 1.07 -3.57
N TYR A 247 6.39 0.14 -4.23
CA TYR A 247 6.96 -1.17 -4.61
C TYR A 247 7.81 -1.08 -5.88
N THR A 248 7.71 0.01 -6.63
CA THR A 248 8.57 0.25 -7.80
C THR A 248 10.06 0.32 -7.47
N ILE A 249 10.44 0.57 -6.20
CA ILE A 249 11.85 0.50 -5.74
C ILE A 249 12.47 -0.89 -6.00
N HIS A 250 11.65 -1.94 -6.06
CA HIS A 250 12.12 -3.31 -6.27
C HIS A 250 12.41 -3.62 -7.75
N LEU A 251 12.15 -2.67 -8.65
CA LEU A 251 12.40 -2.76 -10.09
C LEU A 251 13.57 -1.84 -10.49
N PRO A 252 14.81 -2.38 -10.63
CA PRO A 252 15.99 -1.57 -10.91
C PRO A 252 15.86 -0.71 -12.18
N GLU A 253 15.16 -1.20 -13.20
CA GLU A 253 14.88 -0.47 -14.43
C GLU A 253 14.07 0.81 -14.22
N CYS A 254 13.15 0.83 -13.25
CA CYS A 254 12.37 2.02 -12.92
C CYS A 254 13.26 3.08 -12.28
N MET A 255 14.06 2.67 -11.29
CA MET A 255 14.99 3.56 -10.57
C MET A 255 16.06 4.11 -11.53
N GLN A 256 16.61 3.26 -12.40
CA GLN A 256 17.60 3.68 -13.39
C GLN A 256 17.03 4.65 -14.43
N GLN A 257 15.76 4.46 -14.86
CA GLN A 257 15.10 5.40 -15.77
C GLN A 257 14.91 6.78 -15.12
N ILE A 258 14.53 6.84 -13.85
CA ILE A 258 14.43 8.12 -13.11
C ILE A 258 15.80 8.80 -13.08
N ARG A 259 16.84 8.09 -12.62
CA ARG A 259 18.20 8.61 -12.55
C ARG A 259 18.69 9.15 -13.91
N THR A 260 18.45 8.39 -14.97
CA THR A 260 18.83 8.77 -16.34
C THR A 260 18.06 10.00 -16.81
N THR A 261 16.76 10.07 -16.54
CA THR A 261 15.89 11.20 -16.94
C THR A 261 16.24 12.48 -16.19
N LEU A 262 16.62 12.37 -14.92
CA LEU A 262 17.08 13.51 -14.11
C LEU A 262 18.53 13.90 -14.40
N GLU A 263 19.26 13.06 -15.13
CA GLU A 263 20.71 13.15 -15.40
C GLU A 263 21.54 13.25 -14.11
N ARG A 264 21.01 12.69 -13.02
CA ARG A 264 21.54 12.83 -11.66
C ARG A 264 21.03 11.71 -10.76
N ASP A 265 21.80 11.41 -9.71
CA ASP A 265 21.30 10.66 -8.55
C ASP A 265 20.14 11.42 -7.90
N PHE A 266 19.24 10.68 -7.26
CA PHE A 266 18.02 11.26 -6.72
C PHE A 266 17.75 10.75 -5.31
N ALA A 267 17.18 11.64 -4.50
CA ALA A 267 16.63 11.28 -3.21
C ALA A 267 15.13 11.00 -3.37
N PHE A 268 14.61 10.07 -2.58
CA PHE A 268 13.21 9.69 -2.61
C PHE A 268 12.66 9.40 -1.22
N ALA A 269 11.34 9.44 -1.12
CA ALA A 269 10.56 9.10 0.06
C ALA A 269 9.35 8.24 -0.34
N ILE A 270 9.02 7.26 0.50
CA ILE A 270 7.86 6.39 0.36
C ILE A 270 7.05 6.41 1.67
N PRO A 271 6.34 7.52 1.96
CA PRO A 271 5.60 7.69 3.22
C PRO A 271 4.42 6.74 3.37
N GLY A 272 3.90 6.22 2.27
CA GLY A 272 2.80 5.28 2.19
C GLY A 272 2.94 4.37 0.99
N ARG A 273 2.19 3.27 0.95
CA ARG A 273 2.24 2.26 -0.12
C ARG A 273 2.03 2.85 -1.52
N ASP A 274 1.11 3.80 -1.63
CA ASP A 274 0.64 4.47 -2.84
C ASP A 274 1.39 5.79 -3.11
N LEU A 275 2.49 6.03 -2.40
CA LEU A 275 3.25 7.27 -2.47
C LEU A 275 4.72 6.98 -2.79
N PHE A 276 5.21 7.60 -3.85
CA PHE A 276 6.63 7.67 -4.17
C PHE A 276 6.94 9.10 -4.62
N LEU A 277 7.68 9.82 -3.80
CA LEU A 277 8.10 11.19 -4.05
C LEU A 277 9.62 11.23 -4.21
N PHE A 278 10.13 12.09 -5.09
CA PHE A 278 11.56 12.21 -5.29
C PHE A 278 11.98 13.59 -5.78
N CYS A 279 13.26 13.89 -5.63
CA CYS A 279 13.92 15.08 -6.12
C CYS A 279 15.38 14.77 -6.48
N LYS A 280 16.06 15.69 -7.18
CA LYS A 280 17.49 15.54 -7.44
C LYS A 280 18.27 15.58 -6.12
N ALA A 281 19.23 14.69 -5.95
CA ALA A 281 19.98 14.56 -4.70
C ALA A 281 20.89 15.76 -4.40
N ASP A 282 21.20 16.59 -5.40
CA ASP A 282 22.03 17.80 -5.26
C ASP A 282 21.22 19.10 -5.09
N ASP A 283 19.88 19.01 -5.02
CA ASP A 283 19.00 20.16 -4.78
C ASP A 283 18.60 20.23 -3.29
N GLY A 284 19.36 21.02 -2.52
CA GLY A 284 19.15 21.16 -1.08
C GLY A 284 17.77 21.73 -0.70
N GLU A 285 17.20 22.64 -1.50
CA GLU A 285 15.85 23.16 -1.25
C GLU A 285 14.80 22.08 -1.51
N ALA A 286 14.96 21.30 -2.58
CA ALA A 286 14.06 20.20 -2.89
C ALA A 286 14.17 19.05 -1.87
N LEU A 287 15.34 18.78 -1.31
CA LEU A 287 15.54 17.79 -0.24
C LEU A 287 14.78 18.16 1.03
N LEU A 288 14.85 19.42 1.45
CA LEU A 288 14.10 19.92 2.62
C LEU A 288 12.60 19.80 2.36
N ALA A 289 12.12 20.24 1.19
CA ALA A 289 10.73 20.10 0.80
C ALA A 289 10.29 18.62 0.77
N LEU A 290 11.10 17.72 0.21
CA LEU A 290 10.82 16.28 0.19
C LEU A 290 10.68 15.72 1.61
N GLN A 291 11.57 16.09 2.53
CA GLN A 291 11.52 15.64 3.92
C GLN A 291 10.27 16.14 4.65
N GLU A 292 9.91 17.41 4.48
CA GLU A 292 8.72 17.98 5.10
C GLU A 292 7.44 17.30 4.60
N GLN A 293 7.34 17.09 3.29
CA GLN A 293 6.22 16.39 2.68
C GLN A 293 6.15 14.93 3.12
N ALA A 294 7.28 14.21 3.15
CA ALA A 294 7.33 12.82 3.60
C ALA A 294 6.78 12.67 5.04
N LYS A 295 7.22 13.53 5.97
CA LYS A 295 6.73 13.53 7.36
C LYS A 295 5.23 13.82 7.46
N LEU A 296 4.75 14.81 6.71
CA LEU A 296 3.33 15.18 6.69
C LEU A 296 2.46 14.04 6.15
N LEU A 297 2.86 13.47 5.01
CA LEU A 297 2.16 12.38 4.35
C LEU A 297 2.16 11.13 5.23
N PHE A 298 3.32 10.74 5.77
CA PHE A 298 3.46 9.59 6.67
C PHE A 298 2.51 9.67 7.85
N LYS A 299 2.45 10.82 8.53
CA LYS A 299 1.60 11.03 9.71
C LYS A 299 0.11 10.84 9.41
N ASN A 300 -0.33 11.22 8.21
CA ASN A 300 -1.73 11.18 7.82
C ASN A 300 -2.10 9.93 7.01
N HIS A 301 -1.12 9.07 6.67
CA HIS A 301 -1.36 7.92 5.83
C HIS A 301 -2.11 6.80 6.56
N SER A 302 -2.98 6.07 5.84
CA SER A 302 -3.71 4.94 6.43
C SER A 302 -2.82 3.73 6.68
N ARG A 303 -1.77 3.57 5.87
CA ARG A 303 -0.81 2.45 5.91
C ARG A 303 0.60 3.00 5.72
N PRO A 304 1.15 3.65 6.76
CA PRO A 304 2.44 4.32 6.64
C PRO A 304 3.57 3.30 6.41
N ILE A 305 4.58 3.70 5.63
CA ILE A 305 5.82 2.92 5.43
C ILE A 305 6.97 3.57 6.18
N SER A 306 7.55 4.67 5.68
CA SER A 306 8.62 5.38 6.39
C SER A 306 8.57 6.88 6.14
N PRO A 307 8.82 7.74 7.14
CA PRO A 307 8.98 9.18 6.94
C PRO A 307 10.41 9.55 6.48
N GLY A 308 11.31 8.56 6.39
CA GLY A 308 12.71 8.74 6.05
C GLY A 308 12.96 9.10 4.58
N LEU A 309 14.17 9.60 4.32
CA LEU A 309 14.66 9.80 2.97
C LEU A 309 15.69 8.74 2.62
N PHE A 310 15.69 8.36 1.35
CA PHE A 310 16.57 7.37 0.77
C PHE A 310 17.20 7.98 -0.49
N VAL A 311 18.36 7.48 -0.90
CA VAL A 311 19.04 7.89 -2.12
C VAL A 311 19.21 6.69 -3.04
N PHE A 312 19.02 6.94 -4.33
CA PHE A 312 19.46 6.03 -5.37
C PHE A 312 20.67 6.64 -6.07
N GLU A 313 21.85 6.07 -5.80
CA GLU A 313 23.15 6.55 -6.25
C GLU A 313 23.94 5.38 -6.84
N ASP A 314 24.54 5.60 -8.01
CA ASP A 314 25.37 4.59 -8.70
C ASP A 314 24.70 3.21 -8.89
N GLY A 315 23.38 3.21 -9.04
CA GLY A 315 22.60 1.98 -9.24
C GLY A 315 22.22 1.26 -7.95
N GLU A 316 22.57 1.82 -6.79
CA GLU A 316 22.31 1.26 -5.47
C GLU A 316 21.37 2.14 -4.66
N LEU A 317 20.53 1.48 -3.86
CA LEU A 317 19.64 2.12 -2.91
C LEU A 317 20.35 2.23 -1.56
N LYS A 318 20.37 3.44 -0.98
CA LYS A 318 21.02 3.74 0.31
C LYS A 318 20.08 4.55 1.20
N GLY A 319 20.13 4.33 2.51
CA GLY A 319 19.44 5.18 3.48
C GLY A 319 20.16 6.51 3.66
N ILE A 320 19.44 7.62 3.81
CA ILE A 320 20.03 8.90 4.20
C ILE A 320 19.91 9.04 5.71
N GLU A 321 21.05 9.00 6.41
CA GLU A 321 21.09 9.56 7.77
C GLU A 321 21.11 11.09 7.65
N ILE A 322 19.93 11.70 7.80
CA ILE A 322 19.86 13.15 7.94
C ILE A 322 20.27 13.45 9.37
N SER A 323 21.54 13.78 9.57
CA SER A 323 22.02 14.36 10.83
C SER A 323 21.09 15.51 11.21
N ALA A 324 20.36 15.36 12.31
CA ALA A 324 19.57 16.45 12.87
C ALA A 324 20.53 17.57 13.26
N ASN A 325 20.53 18.67 12.52
CA ASN A 325 21.13 19.93 12.94
C ASN A 325 20.17 20.69 13.85
#